data_AF-A0A7K8K669-F1
#
_entry.id   AF-A0A7K8K669-F1
#
_cell.length_a   1.000
_cell.length_b   1.000
_cell.length_c   1.000
_cell.angle_alpha   90.00
_cell.angle_beta   90.00
_cell.angle_gamma   90.00
#
_symmetry.space_group_name_H-M   'P 1'
#
loop_
_entity.id
_entity.type
_entity.pdbx_description
1 polymer ?
#
loop_
_entity_poly.entity_id
_entity_poly.type
_entity_poly.pdbx_seq_one_letter_code
_entity_poly.pdbx_strand_id
1 'polypeptide(L)'
;QVMEGEPYYHFKHRGTRQKALSRHWGWNMRLRKEPKVLWFEQQTVKRRTKRSISVVPTDPWFHKQWYMNNDINPDLNILTAWSKGYTGLGVVLTILDDGIEKDHPDLSANYDPLASYDFNSNDPDPQPRYTAEDENWHGTRCAGEVAAAANNQICGAGVAYNAKVGGVRMLDGPITDMVEAQSLSLHPQHIHIYSASWGPQDDGKTVDGPGMLATEAFYSGVTKGRGGLGSIFIWASGNGGINYDNCNCDGYANSIYTLSVGSVLEGGRRPWYSEGCSAIFTTTYSSRTMSKVQIVTTDLHHRCTDKHTGTSASAPLAAGMVALALEANPALTWRDLQHLVVRASKPTHLQAEDWAVNGVGRKVSHHYGYGLLDAGLLVEMAKVWTGTRPQRRCSVKAPAMPRNIGSKLTISTDVSCSRRTKRIRSLEHVQVQLSLSYSRRGDLVITLTSPMGTTSTLVTVRPYDTSQQGYKDWTFMSTHFWDENPNGTWTLQLENKGDAYNTEPSPVPPAPGLLTSFTLHLHGTDEDMTARHFAASALDKCIRRDAQGACEECSSSLYAYQRSCLSYCPPRYYGRTQKAATTNAARVCASCHPSCYTCQGASASNCTACPPTRTFDEVTHSCSPP
;
A
#
# COMPACT_ATOMS: atom_id res chain seq x y z
N GLN A 1 -31.35 2.07 -46.88
CA GLN A 1 -30.92 3.26 -46.11
C GLN A 1 -30.04 2.78 -44.97
N VAL A 2 -29.01 3.53 -44.58
CA VAL A 2 -28.05 3.13 -43.54
C VAL A 2 -28.48 3.62 -42.16
N MET A 3 -29.03 4.83 -42.11
CA MET A 3 -29.57 5.47 -40.91
C MET A 3 -31.00 5.89 -41.24
N GLU A 4 -31.96 5.45 -40.43
CA GLU A 4 -33.37 5.75 -40.64
C GLU A 4 -33.60 7.27 -40.51
N GLY A 5 -34.35 7.86 -41.45
CA GLY A 5 -34.60 9.31 -41.50
C GLY A 5 -33.51 10.16 -42.15
N GLU A 6 -32.31 9.62 -42.38
CA GLU A 6 -31.16 10.37 -42.91
C GLU A 6 -30.83 10.01 -44.38
N PRO A 7 -30.28 10.94 -45.20
CA PRO A 7 -30.01 10.70 -46.62
C PRO A 7 -28.75 9.84 -46.88
N TYR A 8 -28.46 8.86 -46.02
CA TYR A 8 -27.35 7.91 -46.18
C TYR A 8 -27.84 6.57 -46.73
N TYR A 9 -27.30 6.17 -47.87
CA TYR A 9 -27.71 4.96 -48.59
C TYR A 9 -26.50 4.04 -48.80
N HIS A 10 -26.70 2.74 -48.57
CA HIS A 10 -25.70 1.71 -48.85
C HIS A 10 -26.11 0.95 -50.11
N PHE A 11 -25.28 1.05 -51.14
CA PHE A 11 -25.48 0.38 -52.42
C PHE A 11 -24.57 -0.84 -52.51
N LYS A 12 -25.15 -2.00 -52.85
CA LYS A 12 -24.44 -3.27 -52.98
C LYS A 12 -24.60 -3.82 -54.39
N HIS A 13 -23.49 -3.94 -55.12
CA HIS A 13 -23.49 -4.55 -56.45
C HIS A 13 -23.40 -6.09 -56.33
N ARG A 14 -24.27 -6.82 -57.04
CA ARG A 14 -24.37 -8.29 -56.91
C ARG A 14 -23.13 -9.04 -57.43
N GLY A 15 -22.33 -8.43 -58.32
CA GLY A 15 -21.14 -9.04 -58.92
C GLY A 15 -19.79 -8.71 -58.25
N THR A 16 -19.75 -7.92 -57.18
CA THR A 16 -18.49 -7.54 -56.50
C THR A 16 -18.25 -8.34 -55.22
N ARG A 17 -17.02 -8.84 -55.02
CA ARG A 17 -16.61 -9.50 -53.76
C ARG A 17 -16.83 -8.56 -52.56
N GLN A 18 -17.46 -9.07 -51.50
CA GLN A 18 -17.82 -8.28 -50.30
C GLN A 18 -16.62 -7.75 -49.50
N LYS A 19 -15.39 -8.19 -49.80
CA LYS A 19 -14.18 -7.88 -49.04
C LYS A 19 -13.09 -7.34 -49.97
N ALA A 20 -13.26 -6.12 -50.45
CA ALA A 20 -12.19 -5.42 -51.15
C ALA A 20 -11.20 -4.85 -50.11
N LEU A 21 -9.92 -5.22 -50.23
CA LEU A 21 -8.84 -4.69 -49.38
C LEU A 21 -8.38 -3.29 -49.79
N SER A 22 -8.69 -2.87 -51.02
CA SER A 22 -8.32 -1.57 -51.58
C SER A 22 -9.47 -0.95 -52.39
N ARG A 23 -9.39 0.37 -52.61
CA ARG A 23 -10.40 1.13 -53.34
C ARG A 23 -10.37 0.80 -54.84
N HIS A 24 -11.53 0.60 -55.45
CA HIS A 24 -11.66 0.39 -56.88
C HIS A 24 -11.60 1.73 -57.62
N TRP A 25 -10.45 2.05 -58.19
CA TRP A 25 -10.13 3.38 -58.73
C TRP A 25 -11.11 3.87 -59.82
N GLY A 26 -11.46 3.01 -60.78
CA GLY A 26 -12.32 3.39 -61.92
C GLY A 26 -13.75 3.83 -61.54
N TRP A 27 -14.42 3.11 -60.65
CA TRP A 27 -15.75 3.48 -60.15
C TRP A 27 -15.71 4.71 -59.24
N ASN A 28 -14.65 4.84 -58.45
CA ASN A 28 -14.42 6.00 -57.58
C ASN A 28 -14.34 7.30 -58.40
N MET A 29 -13.59 7.29 -59.50
CA MET A 29 -13.48 8.45 -60.40
C MET A 29 -14.80 8.83 -61.07
N ARG A 30 -15.66 7.85 -61.40
CA ARG A 30 -16.98 8.12 -62.01
C ARG A 30 -17.95 8.73 -61.01
N LEU A 31 -18.04 8.17 -59.80
CA LEU A 31 -18.91 8.69 -58.75
C LEU A 31 -18.49 10.08 -58.28
N ARG A 32 -17.18 10.37 -58.26
CA ARG A 32 -16.66 11.70 -57.91
C ARG A 32 -16.96 12.79 -58.94
N LYS A 33 -17.24 12.40 -60.19
CA LYS A 33 -17.61 13.33 -61.28
C LYS A 33 -19.12 13.49 -61.45
N GLU A 34 -19.93 12.72 -60.73
CA GLU A 34 -21.40 12.82 -60.81
C GLU A 34 -21.90 13.98 -59.93
N PRO A 35 -22.47 15.05 -60.51
CA PRO A 35 -22.83 16.27 -59.78
C PRO A 35 -23.91 16.06 -58.70
N LYS A 36 -24.70 14.98 -58.78
CA LYS A 36 -25.72 14.65 -57.76
C LYS A 36 -25.16 13.86 -56.56
N VAL A 37 -23.92 13.38 -56.62
CA VAL A 37 -23.28 12.64 -55.53
C VAL A 37 -22.48 13.60 -54.67
N LEU A 38 -23.10 14.11 -53.60
CA LEU A 38 -22.46 15.03 -52.66
C LEU A 38 -21.26 14.39 -51.93
N TRP A 39 -21.37 13.10 -51.61
CA TRP A 39 -20.34 12.33 -50.94
C TRP A 39 -20.51 10.83 -51.19
N PHE A 40 -19.41 10.10 -51.26
CA PHE A 40 -19.42 8.64 -51.29
C PHE A 40 -18.15 8.06 -50.67
N GLU A 41 -18.26 6.89 -50.03
CA GLU A 41 -17.12 6.12 -49.55
C GLU A 41 -17.32 4.63 -49.87
N GLN A 42 -16.35 4.05 -50.58
CA GLN A 42 -16.32 2.60 -50.76
C GLN A 42 -16.01 1.93 -49.42
N GLN A 43 -16.89 1.03 -48.98
CA GLN A 43 -16.70 0.27 -47.76
C GLN A 43 -15.47 -0.64 -47.89
N THR A 44 -14.45 -0.37 -47.09
CA THR A 44 -13.30 -1.25 -46.90
C THR A 44 -13.41 -1.92 -45.55
N VAL A 45 -12.85 -3.12 -45.43
CA VAL A 45 -12.78 -3.82 -44.15
C VAL A 45 -11.93 -2.97 -43.20
N LYS A 46 -12.55 -2.38 -42.18
CA LYS A 46 -11.83 -1.69 -41.12
C LYS A 46 -11.29 -2.73 -40.14
N ARG A 47 -10.01 -2.66 -39.80
CA ARG A 47 -9.43 -3.44 -38.70
C ARG A 47 -9.94 -2.83 -37.39
N ARG A 48 -10.85 -3.53 -36.72
CA ARG A 48 -11.39 -3.15 -35.41
C ARG A 48 -11.17 -4.32 -34.47
N THR A 49 -10.40 -4.13 -33.42
CA THR A 49 -10.27 -5.10 -32.34
C THR A 49 -11.36 -4.81 -31.31
N LYS A 50 -12.06 -5.83 -30.84
CA LYS A 50 -12.94 -5.68 -29.66
C LYS A 50 -12.02 -5.24 -28.51
N ARG A 51 -12.28 -4.09 -27.88
CA ARG A 51 -11.55 -3.68 -26.67
C ARG A 51 -11.88 -4.69 -25.57
N SER A 52 -11.10 -5.77 -25.44
CA SER A 52 -11.06 -6.52 -24.19
C SER A 52 -10.12 -5.76 -23.28
N ILE A 53 -10.59 -5.33 -22.12
CA ILE A 53 -9.72 -4.85 -21.06
C ILE A 53 -8.90 -6.07 -20.63
N SER A 54 -7.67 -6.18 -21.12
CA SER A 54 -6.71 -7.12 -20.52
C SER A 54 -6.31 -6.49 -19.19
N VAL A 55 -6.91 -6.99 -18.11
CA VAL A 55 -6.59 -6.55 -16.74
C VAL A 55 -5.19 -6.99 -16.35
N VAL A 56 -4.71 -8.10 -16.94
CA VAL A 56 -3.38 -8.65 -16.72
C VAL A 56 -2.41 -7.97 -17.70
N PRO A 57 -1.34 -7.31 -17.20
CA PRO A 57 -0.29 -6.73 -18.02
C PRO A 57 0.44 -7.77 -18.88
N THR A 58 0.90 -7.34 -20.05
CA THR A 58 1.62 -8.19 -21.01
C THR A 58 3.13 -8.24 -20.79
N ASP A 59 3.63 -7.59 -19.74
CA ASP A 59 5.06 -7.37 -19.50
C ASP A 59 5.77 -8.67 -19.10
N PRO A 60 7.02 -8.87 -19.56
CA PRO A 60 7.68 -10.17 -19.53
C PRO A 60 7.89 -10.71 -18.11
N TRP A 61 8.05 -9.85 -17.09
CA TRP A 61 8.25 -10.25 -15.70
C TRP A 61 7.01 -10.09 -14.83
N PHE A 62 5.85 -9.68 -15.36
CA PHE A 62 4.60 -9.59 -14.58
C PHE A 62 4.21 -10.95 -13.97
N HIS A 63 4.50 -12.06 -14.66
CA HIS A 63 4.28 -13.40 -14.13
C HIS A 63 5.15 -13.73 -12.90
N LYS A 64 6.26 -13.01 -12.68
CA LYS A 64 7.12 -13.14 -11.50
C LYS A 64 6.64 -12.27 -10.32
N GLN A 65 5.77 -11.27 -10.56
CA GLN A 65 5.18 -10.40 -9.52
C GLN A 65 4.08 -11.13 -8.74
N TRP A 66 4.49 -12.18 -8.03
CA TRP A 66 3.64 -13.12 -7.29
C TRP A 66 2.67 -12.45 -6.31
N TYR A 67 3.03 -11.27 -5.81
CA TYR A 67 2.26 -10.48 -4.86
C TYR A 67 1.09 -9.68 -5.50
N MET A 68 0.97 -9.67 -6.84
CA MET A 68 -0.07 -8.93 -7.58
C MET A 68 -0.79 -9.74 -8.65
N ASN A 69 -0.41 -11.00 -8.90
CA ASN A 69 -0.82 -11.73 -10.09
C ASN A 69 -1.65 -13.00 -9.82
N ASN A 70 -2.20 -13.16 -8.61
CA ASN A 70 -2.91 -14.36 -8.13
C ASN A 70 -2.07 -15.67 -8.17
N ASP A 71 -0.74 -15.62 -8.22
CA ASP A 71 0.11 -16.82 -8.07
C ASP A 71 0.03 -17.39 -6.65
N ILE A 72 -0.21 -16.52 -5.66
CA ILE A 72 -0.50 -16.90 -4.28
C ILE A 72 -1.89 -16.45 -3.85
N ASN A 73 -2.42 -17.07 -2.80
CA ASN A 73 -3.68 -16.69 -2.20
C ASN A 73 -3.58 -16.71 -0.66
N PRO A 74 -3.83 -15.58 0.03
CA PRO A 74 -4.13 -14.26 -0.54
C PRO A 74 -2.90 -13.64 -1.24
N ASP A 75 -3.13 -12.81 -2.26
CA ASP A 75 -2.17 -11.81 -2.73
C ASP A 75 -2.64 -10.40 -2.28
N LEU A 76 -2.09 -9.31 -2.82
CA LEU A 76 -2.52 -7.94 -2.48
C LEU A 76 -3.83 -7.50 -3.16
N ASN A 77 -4.45 -8.39 -3.95
CA ASN A 77 -5.70 -8.18 -4.66
C ASN A 77 -5.67 -6.99 -5.65
N ILE A 78 -4.49 -6.71 -6.22
CA ILE A 78 -4.24 -5.59 -7.14
C ILE A 78 -5.06 -5.73 -8.43
N LEU A 79 -5.08 -6.92 -9.03
CA LEU A 79 -5.85 -7.16 -10.25
C LEU A 79 -7.35 -6.93 -10.04
N THR A 80 -7.88 -7.08 -8.81
CA THR A 80 -9.27 -6.72 -8.52
C THR A 80 -9.50 -5.22 -8.59
N ALA A 81 -8.57 -4.39 -8.12
CA ALA A 81 -8.63 -2.93 -8.28
C ALA A 81 -8.53 -2.53 -9.77
N TRP A 82 -7.56 -3.09 -10.51
CA TRP A 82 -7.39 -2.84 -11.94
C TRP A 82 -8.60 -3.26 -12.77
N SER A 83 -9.26 -4.36 -12.39
CA SER A 83 -10.47 -4.85 -13.07
C SER A 83 -11.67 -3.91 -12.97
N LYS A 84 -11.60 -2.94 -12.04
CA LYS A 84 -12.60 -1.88 -11.83
C LYS A 84 -12.20 -0.57 -12.51
N GLY A 85 -11.03 -0.54 -13.16
CA GLY A 85 -10.53 0.61 -13.92
C GLY A 85 -9.60 1.53 -13.15
N TYR A 86 -9.22 1.20 -11.91
CA TYR A 86 -8.30 2.02 -11.11
C TYR A 86 -6.87 1.55 -11.33
N THR A 87 -5.99 2.44 -11.77
CA THR A 87 -4.61 2.18 -12.21
C THR A 87 -3.61 3.22 -11.69
N GLY A 88 -4.06 4.15 -10.84
CA GLY A 88 -3.29 5.28 -10.30
C GLY A 88 -3.45 6.57 -11.10
N LEU A 89 -4.31 6.61 -12.12
CA LEU A 89 -4.39 7.72 -13.06
C LEU A 89 -4.72 9.04 -12.35
N GLY A 90 -3.91 10.07 -12.61
CA GLY A 90 -4.09 11.41 -12.04
C GLY A 90 -3.55 11.57 -10.61
N VAL A 91 -3.00 10.51 -10.02
CA VAL A 91 -2.28 10.58 -8.74
C VAL A 91 -0.79 10.77 -9.01
N VAL A 92 -0.17 11.63 -8.20
CA VAL A 92 1.27 11.95 -8.25
C VAL A 92 1.90 11.53 -6.94
N LEU A 93 2.96 10.73 -7.00
CA LEU A 93 3.74 10.28 -5.85
C LEU A 93 5.21 10.66 -5.99
N THR A 94 5.92 10.74 -4.87
CA THR A 94 7.39 10.86 -4.86
C THR A 94 8.02 9.81 -3.95
N ILE A 95 9.18 9.32 -4.37
CA ILE A 95 10.05 8.47 -3.58
C ILE A 95 11.12 9.35 -2.93
N LEU A 96 11.17 9.40 -1.59
CA LEU A 96 12.17 10.18 -0.84
C LEU A 96 13.35 9.26 -0.50
N ASP A 97 14.43 9.29 -1.27
CA ASP A 97 15.46 8.25 -1.22
C ASP A 97 16.83 8.69 -1.81
N ASP A 98 17.58 7.77 -2.41
CA ASP A 98 18.90 7.98 -3.03
C ASP A 98 18.86 8.49 -4.49
N GLY A 99 17.65 8.71 -5.02
CA GLY A 99 17.39 9.22 -6.37
C GLY A 99 16.46 8.33 -7.18
N ILE A 100 16.14 8.76 -8.41
CA ILE A 100 15.33 7.99 -9.35
C ILE A 100 15.95 8.07 -10.75
N GLU A 101 16.22 6.91 -11.35
CA GLU A 101 16.67 6.81 -12.74
C GLU A 101 15.52 7.19 -13.67
N LYS A 102 15.30 8.50 -13.84
CA LYS A 102 14.13 9.08 -14.55
C LYS A 102 14.03 8.65 -16.00
N ASP A 103 15.16 8.27 -16.60
CA ASP A 103 15.28 7.79 -17.96
C ASP A 103 15.17 6.26 -18.09
N HIS A 104 14.95 5.54 -16.97
CA HIS A 104 14.64 4.12 -17.01
C HIS A 104 13.46 3.88 -17.95
N PRO A 105 13.57 2.92 -18.90
CA PRO A 105 12.58 2.79 -19.97
C PRO A 105 11.20 2.38 -19.45
N ASP A 106 11.16 1.76 -18.27
CA ASP A 106 9.92 1.40 -17.56
C ASP A 106 9.37 2.51 -16.62
N LEU A 107 10.11 3.60 -16.39
CA LEU A 107 9.69 4.73 -15.55
C LEU A 107 9.43 6.02 -16.35
N SER A 108 10.18 6.24 -17.42
CA SER A 108 10.22 7.51 -18.17
C SER A 108 8.86 8.04 -18.63
N ALA A 109 7.91 7.17 -18.97
CA ALA A 109 6.56 7.58 -19.35
C ALA A 109 5.73 8.13 -18.18
N ASN A 110 6.02 7.65 -16.97
CA ASN A 110 5.35 8.02 -15.72
C ASN A 110 6.15 9.01 -14.87
N TYR A 111 7.41 9.27 -15.23
CA TYR A 111 8.23 10.25 -14.55
C TYR A 111 7.58 11.64 -14.54
N ASP A 112 7.69 12.32 -13.40
CA ASP A 112 7.21 13.68 -13.20
C ASP A 112 8.30 14.57 -12.57
N PRO A 113 8.83 15.55 -13.32
CA PRO A 113 9.85 16.46 -12.80
C PRO A 113 9.32 17.39 -11.71
N LEU A 114 8.01 17.69 -11.65
CA LEU A 114 7.43 18.49 -10.56
C LEU A 114 7.28 17.69 -9.26
N ALA A 115 7.39 16.37 -9.33
CA ALA A 115 7.47 15.50 -8.16
C ALA A 115 8.92 15.16 -7.78
N SER A 116 9.91 15.86 -8.34
CA SER A 116 11.32 15.50 -8.23
C SER A 116 12.22 16.66 -7.84
N TYR A 117 13.29 16.37 -7.10
CA TYR A 117 14.36 17.32 -6.79
C TYR A 117 15.59 16.60 -6.23
N ASP A 118 16.79 17.15 -6.41
CA ASP A 118 18.01 16.67 -5.76
C ASP A 118 18.45 17.67 -4.69
N PHE A 119 18.30 17.29 -3.41
CA PHE A 119 18.77 18.10 -2.28
C PHE A 119 20.23 17.83 -1.91
N ASN A 120 20.83 16.73 -2.37
CA ASN A 120 22.25 16.46 -2.17
C ASN A 120 23.13 17.35 -3.07
N SER A 121 22.68 17.62 -4.29
CA SER A 121 23.38 18.44 -5.30
C SER A 121 22.73 19.81 -5.52
N ASN A 122 21.53 20.01 -4.97
CA ASN A 122 20.74 21.25 -5.01
C ASN A 122 20.37 21.69 -6.43
N ASP A 123 19.77 20.77 -7.19
CA ASP A 123 19.31 20.97 -8.55
C ASP A 123 18.04 20.13 -8.84
N PRO A 124 17.31 20.38 -9.94
CA PRO A 124 16.03 19.69 -10.17
C PRO A 124 16.16 18.26 -10.71
N ASP A 125 17.37 17.75 -10.97
CA ASP A 125 17.58 16.42 -11.53
C ASP A 125 17.87 15.36 -10.46
N PRO A 126 16.92 14.47 -10.13
CA PRO A 126 17.10 13.46 -9.09
C PRO A 126 17.88 12.22 -9.58
N GLN A 127 18.62 12.29 -10.69
CA GLN A 127 19.34 11.15 -11.26
C GLN A 127 20.28 10.54 -10.18
N PRO A 128 20.25 9.22 -9.97
CA PRO A 128 21.17 8.58 -9.05
C PRO A 128 22.59 8.73 -9.55
N ARG A 129 23.53 8.89 -8.62
CA ARG A 129 24.95 8.86 -8.94
C ARG A 129 25.39 7.41 -9.08
N TYR A 130 25.82 7.02 -10.27
CA TYR A 130 26.39 5.69 -10.52
C TYR A 130 27.78 5.57 -9.85
N THR A 131 27.99 4.51 -9.08
CA THR A 131 29.27 4.16 -8.44
C THR A 131 29.75 2.79 -8.90
N ALA A 132 30.96 2.37 -8.54
CA ALA A 132 31.43 1.03 -8.90
C ALA A 132 30.64 -0.07 -8.16
N GLU A 133 30.12 0.27 -6.99
CA GLU A 133 29.34 -0.59 -6.09
C GLU A 133 27.82 -0.46 -6.31
N ASP A 134 27.38 0.42 -7.22
CA ASP A 134 25.98 0.70 -7.54
C ASP A 134 25.10 1.09 -6.34
N GLU A 135 25.63 1.76 -5.31
CA GLU A 135 24.95 1.94 -4.01
C GLU A 135 23.59 2.65 -4.08
N ASN A 136 23.38 3.54 -5.06
CA ASN A 136 22.17 4.36 -5.21
C ASN A 136 21.07 3.70 -6.05
N TRP A 137 20.81 2.41 -5.83
CA TRP A 137 19.78 1.66 -6.57
C TRP A 137 18.38 1.80 -5.96
N HIS A 138 18.28 2.21 -4.70
CA HIS A 138 17.14 1.95 -3.83
C HIS A 138 15.87 2.70 -4.24
N GLY A 139 15.96 4.00 -4.50
CA GLY A 139 14.85 4.82 -4.94
C GLY A 139 14.30 4.41 -6.30
N THR A 140 15.17 3.99 -7.23
CA THR A 140 14.76 3.48 -8.55
C THR A 140 13.97 2.18 -8.43
N ARG A 141 14.34 1.28 -7.51
CA ARG A 141 13.57 0.04 -7.25
C ARG A 141 12.20 0.35 -6.65
N CYS A 142 12.16 1.23 -5.64
CA CYS A 142 10.91 1.66 -5.01
C CYS A 142 9.96 2.34 -6.00
N ALA A 143 10.48 3.17 -6.91
CA ALA A 143 9.68 3.85 -7.93
C ALA A 143 9.00 2.86 -8.89
N GLY A 144 9.70 1.79 -9.28
CA GLY A 144 9.13 0.75 -10.15
C GLY A 144 8.00 -0.03 -9.51
N GLU A 145 8.07 -0.30 -8.21
CA GLU A 145 6.98 -0.98 -7.49
C GLU A 145 5.69 -0.17 -7.52
N VAL A 146 5.81 1.15 -7.46
CA VAL A 146 4.67 2.07 -7.49
C VAL A 146 4.15 2.26 -8.91
N ALA A 147 5.02 2.67 -9.84
CA ALA A 147 4.59 3.24 -11.12
C ALA A 147 5.43 2.83 -12.33
N ALA A 148 6.08 1.65 -12.30
CA ALA A 148 6.56 1.04 -13.55
C ALA A 148 5.40 0.95 -14.56
N ALA A 149 5.66 1.35 -15.80
CA ALA A 149 4.66 1.36 -16.85
C ALA A 149 4.17 -0.08 -17.14
N ALA A 150 2.92 -0.20 -17.59
CA ALA A 150 2.36 -1.50 -17.95
C ALA A 150 2.16 -1.60 -19.46
N ASN A 151 2.26 -2.81 -19.97
CA ASN A 151 2.08 -3.18 -21.38
C ASN A 151 3.08 -2.51 -22.33
N ASN A 152 4.31 -2.29 -21.87
CA ASN A 152 5.40 -1.73 -22.68
C ASN A 152 6.46 -2.79 -23.06
N GLN A 153 6.29 -4.05 -22.62
CA GLN A 153 7.21 -5.17 -22.86
C GLN A 153 8.55 -5.06 -22.12
N ILE A 154 8.59 -4.30 -21.02
CA ILE A 154 9.78 -4.05 -20.21
C ILE A 154 9.48 -4.48 -18.78
N CYS A 155 10.44 -5.13 -18.11
CA CYS A 155 10.32 -5.59 -16.72
C CYS A 155 8.91 -6.14 -16.37
N GLY A 156 8.22 -5.50 -15.41
CA GLY A 156 6.91 -5.89 -14.89
C GLY A 156 5.90 -4.75 -15.01
N ALA A 157 5.09 -4.52 -13.97
CA ALA A 157 4.21 -3.36 -13.88
C ALA A 157 4.16 -2.84 -12.44
N GLY A 158 4.04 -1.53 -12.26
CA GLY A 158 3.83 -0.93 -10.94
C GLY A 158 2.39 -1.14 -10.46
N VAL A 159 2.18 -1.14 -9.14
CA VAL A 159 0.83 -1.25 -8.54
C VAL A 159 -0.13 -0.19 -9.11
N ALA A 160 0.38 1.02 -9.31
CA ALA A 160 -0.30 2.18 -9.85
C ALA A 160 0.38 2.60 -11.17
N TYR A 161 0.41 1.71 -12.16
CA TYR A 161 1.15 1.87 -13.43
C TYR A 161 0.74 3.06 -14.33
N ASN A 162 -0.33 3.80 -14.01
CA ASN A 162 -0.70 5.06 -14.67
C ASN A 162 -0.58 6.29 -13.76
N ALA A 163 -0.08 6.12 -12.53
CA ALA A 163 0.28 7.24 -11.67
C ALA A 163 1.54 7.93 -12.20
N LYS A 164 1.70 9.19 -11.80
CA LYS A 164 2.95 9.93 -11.98
C LYS A 164 3.86 9.68 -10.78
N VAL A 165 5.15 9.51 -11.05
CA VAL A 165 6.17 9.26 -10.03
C VAL A 165 7.34 10.20 -10.21
N GLY A 166 7.77 10.84 -9.14
CA GLY A 166 9.05 11.53 -9.06
C GLY A 166 9.96 10.89 -8.02
N GLY A 167 11.12 11.49 -7.84
CA GLY A 167 12.09 11.07 -6.83
C GLY A 167 12.80 12.26 -6.24
N VAL A 168 13.05 12.19 -4.95
CA VAL A 168 13.85 13.15 -4.21
C VAL A 168 15.15 12.47 -3.83
N ARG A 169 16.26 12.92 -4.44
CA ARG A 169 17.61 12.49 -4.06
C ARG A 169 18.03 13.27 -2.83
N MET A 170 17.96 12.60 -1.68
CA MET A 170 18.31 13.17 -0.39
C MET A 170 19.20 12.26 0.44
N LEU A 171 19.25 10.94 0.17
CA LEU A 171 20.06 9.98 0.93
C LEU A 171 21.53 9.82 0.46
N ASP A 172 21.90 10.33 -0.72
CA ASP A 172 23.28 10.21 -1.25
C ASP A 172 24.17 11.38 -0.80
N GLY A 173 24.15 11.66 0.51
CA GLY A 173 24.90 12.77 1.11
C GLY A 173 24.53 13.02 2.58
N PRO A 174 25.07 14.08 3.20
CA PRO A 174 24.77 14.42 4.58
C PRO A 174 23.28 14.73 4.80
N ILE A 175 22.65 14.02 5.74
CA ILE A 175 21.25 14.26 6.12
C ILE A 175 21.21 15.23 7.28
N THR A 176 20.44 16.30 7.10
CA THR A 176 20.18 17.31 8.14
C THR A 176 18.68 17.54 8.25
N ASP A 177 18.23 18.05 9.40
CA ASP A 177 16.82 18.41 9.63
C ASP A 177 16.25 19.32 8.51
N MET A 178 17.08 20.20 7.93
CA MET A 178 16.68 21.04 6.80
C MET A 178 16.43 20.23 5.52
N VAL A 179 17.33 19.29 5.18
CA VAL A 179 17.19 18.44 3.99
C VAL A 179 15.94 17.57 4.10
N GLU A 180 15.70 16.99 5.29
CA GLU A 180 14.48 16.22 5.56
C GLU A 180 13.22 17.09 5.42
N ALA A 181 13.21 18.27 6.04
CA ALA A 181 12.07 19.18 5.98
C ALA A 181 11.76 19.64 4.55
N GLN A 182 12.78 19.97 3.77
CA GLN A 182 12.62 20.35 2.36
C GLN A 182 12.11 19.19 1.52
N SER A 183 12.62 17.98 1.75
CA SER A 183 12.17 16.76 1.07
C SER A 183 10.70 16.45 1.37
N LEU A 184 10.30 16.50 2.65
CA LEU A 184 8.93 16.26 3.12
C LEU A 184 7.94 17.34 2.66
N SER A 185 8.43 18.54 2.35
CA SER A 185 7.61 19.69 1.92
C SER A 185 7.78 20.05 0.44
N LEU A 186 8.36 19.15 -0.36
CA LEU A 186 8.48 19.35 -1.81
C LEU A 186 7.09 19.40 -2.44
N HIS A 187 6.74 20.53 -3.06
CA HIS A 187 5.51 20.74 -3.85
C HIS A 187 4.23 20.06 -3.32
N PRO A 188 3.79 20.35 -2.08
CA PRO A 188 2.71 19.61 -1.41
C PRO A 188 1.32 19.86 -1.99
N GLN A 189 1.18 20.77 -2.97
CA GLN A 189 -0.05 20.96 -3.74
C GLN A 189 -0.10 20.12 -5.02
N HIS A 190 1.05 19.60 -5.46
CA HIS A 190 1.20 18.78 -6.66
C HIS A 190 1.36 17.30 -6.29
N ILE A 191 2.25 17.02 -5.35
CA ILE A 191 2.53 15.66 -4.86
C ILE A 191 1.42 15.25 -3.89
N HIS A 192 0.87 14.06 -4.11
CA HIS A 192 -0.20 13.54 -3.26
C HIS A 192 0.35 12.64 -2.14
N ILE A 193 1.29 11.77 -2.48
CA ILE A 193 1.83 10.74 -1.59
C ILE A 193 3.36 10.79 -1.61
N TYR A 194 3.96 10.69 -0.44
CA TYR A 194 5.40 10.62 -0.20
C TYR A 194 5.69 9.24 0.36
N SER A 195 6.54 8.46 -0.32
CA SER A 195 6.98 7.15 0.15
C SER A 195 8.43 7.25 0.63
N ALA A 196 8.69 6.79 1.84
CA ALA A 196 10.02 6.80 2.43
C ALA A 196 10.28 5.53 3.23
N SER A 197 11.54 5.12 3.24
CA SER A 197 11.98 3.89 3.90
C SER A 197 13.26 4.09 4.71
N TRP A 198 13.53 5.33 5.12
CA TRP A 198 14.66 5.75 5.94
C TRP A 198 14.18 6.20 7.33
N GLY A 199 15.11 6.24 8.27
CA GLY A 199 14.86 6.60 9.66
C GLY A 199 16.17 6.56 10.44
N PRO A 200 16.10 6.51 11.78
CA PRO A 200 17.27 6.26 12.62
C PRO A 200 17.91 4.91 12.29
N GLN A 201 19.11 4.67 12.84
CA GLN A 201 19.80 3.42 12.64
C GLN A 201 19.05 2.25 13.31
N ASP A 202 18.74 1.21 12.53
CA ASP A 202 18.05 -0.02 12.93
C ASP A 202 18.93 -0.98 13.78
N ASP A 203 19.63 -0.47 14.78
CA ASP A 203 20.64 -1.19 15.58
C ASP A 203 20.12 -1.79 16.89
N GLY A 204 18.83 -1.62 17.20
CA GLY A 204 18.25 -2.07 18.47
C GLY A 204 18.62 -1.20 19.68
N LYS A 205 19.20 -0.02 19.45
CA LYS A 205 19.72 0.87 20.53
C LYS A 205 19.25 2.30 20.36
N THR A 206 19.18 2.76 19.12
CA THR A 206 18.89 4.15 18.78
C THR A 206 17.46 4.51 19.19
N VAL A 207 17.28 5.74 19.65
CA VAL A 207 15.97 6.37 19.86
C VAL A 207 16.12 7.77 19.32
N ASP A 208 15.52 8.02 18.17
CA ASP A 208 15.66 9.28 17.46
C ASP A 208 14.45 9.51 16.54
N GLY A 209 14.26 10.73 16.09
CA GLY A 209 13.11 11.10 15.28
C GLY A 209 13.29 12.42 14.55
N PRO A 210 12.24 12.92 13.89
CA PRO A 210 12.33 14.15 13.12
C PRO A 210 12.76 15.33 13.99
N GLY A 211 13.68 16.13 13.47
CA GLY A 211 14.03 17.41 14.04
C GLY A 211 12.88 18.41 14.02
N MET A 212 13.14 19.65 14.44
CA MET A 212 12.08 20.66 14.54
C MET A 212 11.51 21.02 13.16
N LEU A 213 12.36 21.13 12.13
CA LEU A 213 11.94 21.48 10.79
C LEU A 213 11.19 20.32 10.13
N ALA A 214 11.68 19.09 10.24
CA ALA A 214 11.02 17.90 9.72
C ALA A 214 9.65 17.68 10.38
N THR A 215 9.55 17.91 11.71
CA THR A 215 8.28 17.85 12.45
C THR A 215 7.27 18.89 11.93
N GLU A 216 7.71 20.13 11.69
CA GLU A 216 6.85 21.16 11.11
C GLU A 216 6.49 20.84 9.64
N ALA A 217 7.40 20.23 8.88
CA ALA A 217 7.13 19.80 7.51
C ALA A 217 6.03 18.73 7.47
N PHE A 218 6.06 17.73 8.36
CA PHE A 218 4.96 16.77 8.50
C PHE A 218 3.65 17.47 8.84
N TYR A 219 3.65 18.33 9.87
CA TYR A 219 2.45 19.05 10.31
C TYR A 219 1.87 19.93 9.19
N SER A 220 2.70 20.72 8.52
CA SER A 220 2.33 21.56 7.38
C SER A 220 1.83 20.71 6.20
N GLY A 221 2.47 19.57 5.93
CA GLY A 221 2.07 18.63 4.90
C GLY A 221 0.65 18.09 5.12
N VAL A 222 0.36 17.54 6.31
CA VAL A 222 -0.97 16.98 6.60
C VAL A 222 -2.08 18.04 6.77
N THR A 223 -1.72 19.29 7.03
CA THR A 223 -2.71 20.38 7.23
C THR A 223 -2.98 21.20 5.97
N LYS A 224 -1.96 21.45 5.15
CA LYS A 224 -2.02 22.35 3.99
C LYS A 224 -1.87 21.62 2.66
N GLY A 225 -1.19 20.47 2.64
CA GLY A 225 -0.98 19.68 1.42
C GLY A 225 -2.28 19.27 0.75
N ARG A 226 -2.24 19.03 -0.57
CA ARG A 226 -3.40 18.63 -1.39
C ARG A 226 -4.63 19.52 -1.17
N GLY A 227 -4.46 20.84 -1.20
CA GLY A 227 -5.53 21.80 -0.98
C GLY A 227 -6.17 21.73 0.41
N GLY A 228 -5.43 21.27 1.42
CA GLY A 228 -5.93 21.08 2.79
C GLY A 228 -6.48 19.68 3.10
N LEU A 229 -6.46 18.75 2.15
CA LEU A 229 -6.76 17.33 2.41
C LEU A 229 -5.63 16.62 3.16
N GLY A 230 -4.42 17.18 3.09
CA GLY A 230 -3.20 16.69 3.71
C GLY A 230 -2.41 15.75 2.81
N SER A 231 -1.10 16.00 2.74
CA SER A 231 -0.10 15.08 2.19
C SER A 231 -0.17 13.73 2.89
N ILE A 232 0.08 12.66 2.14
CA ILE A 232 0.07 11.30 2.66
C ILE A 232 1.50 10.79 2.73
N PHE A 233 1.98 10.50 3.93
CA PHE A 233 3.32 9.97 4.14
C PHE A 233 3.21 8.47 4.44
N ILE A 234 3.77 7.63 3.57
CA ILE A 234 3.85 6.18 3.75
C ILE A 234 5.28 5.84 4.17
N TRP A 235 5.41 5.08 5.25
CA TRP A 235 6.72 4.83 5.87
C TRP A 235 6.95 3.35 6.09
N ALA A 236 8.15 2.87 5.80
CA ALA A 236 8.57 1.53 6.19
C ALA A 236 8.76 1.45 7.70
N SER A 237 8.44 0.30 8.32
CA SER A 237 8.56 0.15 9.77
C SER A 237 9.98 -0.11 10.30
N GLY A 238 10.99 -0.32 9.44
CA GLY A 238 12.37 -0.61 9.86
C GLY A 238 12.81 -2.08 9.73
N ASN A 239 14.12 -2.28 9.56
CA ASN A 239 14.79 -3.56 9.28
C ASN A 239 15.61 -4.11 10.47
N GLY A 240 15.47 -3.54 11.67
CA GLY A 240 16.19 -3.88 12.89
C GLY A 240 15.69 -5.12 13.63
N GLY A 241 14.82 -5.93 13.03
CA GLY A 241 14.17 -7.08 13.66
C GLY A 241 15.14 -8.14 14.20
N ILE A 242 16.31 -8.32 13.57
CA ILE A 242 17.39 -9.21 14.05
C ILE A 242 18.14 -8.62 15.25
N ASN A 243 18.13 -7.29 15.35
CA ASN A 243 18.72 -6.54 16.45
C ASN A 243 17.74 -6.34 17.60
N TYR A 244 16.57 -7.01 17.56
CA TYR A 244 15.49 -6.85 18.52
C TYR A 244 15.03 -5.38 18.65
N ASP A 245 15.08 -4.63 17.55
CA ASP A 245 14.63 -3.25 17.55
C ASP A 245 13.10 -3.14 17.58
N ASN A 246 12.62 -1.93 17.90
CA ASN A 246 11.23 -1.61 18.03
C ASN A 246 10.94 -0.26 17.37
N CYS A 247 10.08 -0.26 16.35
CA CYS A 247 9.81 0.93 15.55
C CYS A 247 9.10 2.08 16.28
N ASN A 248 8.67 1.92 17.54
CA ASN A 248 8.26 3.06 18.36
C ASN A 248 9.46 3.87 18.91
N CYS A 249 10.69 3.40 18.70
CA CYS A 249 11.94 4.13 18.92
C CYS A 249 12.39 4.92 17.68
N ASP A 250 11.73 4.71 16.54
CA ASP A 250 11.86 5.52 15.33
C ASP A 250 10.73 6.56 15.29
N GLY A 251 11.06 7.83 15.48
CA GLY A 251 10.10 8.94 15.50
C GLY A 251 9.41 9.21 14.16
N TYR A 252 9.91 8.71 13.04
CA TYR A 252 9.28 8.83 11.72
C TYR A 252 8.19 7.76 11.57
N ALA A 253 8.51 6.48 11.78
CA ALA A 253 7.54 5.38 11.74
C ALA A 253 6.47 5.46 12.85
N ASN A 254 6.81 6.04 14.00
CA ASN A 254 5.94 6.24 15.16
C ASN A 254 5.08 7.52 15.10
N SER A 255 5.26 8.36 14.08
CA SER A 255 4.48 9.58 13.90
C SER A 255 3.02 9.29 13.58
N ILE A 256 2.09 10.11 14.08
CA ILE A 256 0.67 10.01 13.68
C ILE A 256 0.44 10.46 12.23
N TYR A 257 1.40 11.20 11.66
CA TYR A 257 1.31 11.76 10.31
C TYR A 257 1.79 10.79 9.24
N THR A 258 2.46 9.71 9.64
CA THR A 258 2.91 8.64 8.74
C THR A 258 1.98 7.44 8.84
N LEU A 259 1.81 6.74 7.73
CA LEU A 259 1.19 5.43 7.68
C LEU A 259 2.32 4.41 7.64
N SER A 260 2.64 3.85 8.80
CA SER A 260 3.71 2.87 8.97
C SER A 260 3.28 1.48 8.46
N VAL A 261 4.15 0.86 7.66
CA VAL A 261 3.90 -0.40 6.94
C VAL A 261 4.95 -1.44 7.32
N GLY A 262 4.47 -2.55 7.91
CA GLY A 262 5.27 -3.74 8.21
C GLY A 262 5.43 -4.66 6.99
N SER A 263 6.14 -5.78 7.17
CA SER A 263 6.40 -6.75 6.09
C SER A 263 5.99 -8.17 6.44
N VAL A 264 5.54 -8.91 5.42
CA VAL A 264 5.32 -10.35 5.52
C VAL A 264 5.98 -11.12 4.38
N LEU A 265 6.44 -12.32 4.69
CA LEU A 265 6.86 -13.29 3.68
C LEU A 265 5.64 -13.89 2.96
N GLU A 266 5.84 -14.41 1.75
CA GLU A 266 4.82 -15.18 0.99
C GLU A 266 4.04 -16.19 1.86
N GLY A 267 4.74 -16.93 2.73
CA GLY A 267 4.14 -17.96 3.57
C GLY A 267 3.35 -17.43 4.78
N GLY A 268 3.11 -16.12 4.88
CA GLY A 268 2.40 -15.48 5.99
C GLY A 268 3.21 -15.37 7.28
N ARG A 269 4.52 -15.59 7.24
CA ARG A 269 5.44 -15.49 8.39
C ARG A 269 6.15 -14.15 8.40
N ARG A 270 6.54 -13.70 9.60
CA ARG A 270 7.32 -12.48 9.81
C ARG A 270 8.72 -12.66 9.22
N PRO A 271 9.21 -11.73 8.38
CA PRO A 271 10.60 -11.70 7.95
C PRO A 271 11.52 -11.40 9.12
N TRP A 272 12.74 -11.95 9.09
CA TRP A 272 13.73 -11.80 10.17
C TRP A 272 14.12 -10.33 10.43
N TYR A 273 14.09 -9.48 9.41
CA TYR A 273 14.42 -8.06 9.50
C TYR A 273 13.25 -7.19 10.01
N SER A 274 11.98 -7.61 9.87
CA SER A 274 10.85 -6.70 10.10
C SER A 274 10.74 -6.31 11.58
N GLU A 275 10.79 -5.03 11.89
CA GLU A 275 10.49 -4.54 13.24
C GLU A 275 9.00 -4.67 13.58
N GLY A 276 8.69 -4.74 14.88
CA GLY A 276 7.32 -4.72 15.37
C GLY A 276 7.13 -3.61 16.40
N CYS A 277 6.04 -2.88 16.30
CA CYS A 277 5.63 -1.86 17.27
C CYS A 277 4.15 -1.56 17.11
N SER A 278 3.60 -0.81 18.07
CA SER A 278 2.17 -0.48 18.06
C SER A 278 1.77 0.65 17.09
N ALA A 279 2.74 1.28 16.42
CA ALA A 279 2.50 2.28 15.38
C ALA A 279 2.16 1.70 14.00
N ILE A 280 2.42 0.42 13.75
CA ILE A 280 2.17 -0.20 12.43
C ILE A 280 0.68 -0.24 12.14
N PHE A 281 0.27 0.25 10.97
CA PHE A 281 -1.12 0.22 10.51
C PHE A 281 -1.45 -1.09 9.80
N THR A 282 -0.58 -1.49 8.88
CA THR A 282 -0.82 -2.63 7.99
C THR A 282 0.50 -3.24 7.54
N THR A 283 0.42 -4.25 6.70
CA THR A 283 1.56 -4.95 6.14
C THR A 283 1.29 -5.27 4.68
N THR A 284 2.35 -5.30 3.89
CA THR A 284 2.36 -5.83 2.53
C THR A 284 3.47 -6.89 2.40
N TYR A 285 3.52 -7.53 1.24
CA TYR A 285 4.60 -8.45 0.94
C TYR A 285 5.92 -7.72 0.71
N SER A 286 7.03 -8.41 1.00
CA SER A 286 8.36 -7.99 0.57
C SER A 286 9.14 -9.21 0.08
N SER A 287 9.90 -9.87 0.94
CA SER A 287 10.75 -11.00 0.54
C SER A 287 10.02 -12.35 0.50
N ARG A 288 10.50 -13.28 -0.34
CA ARG A 288 10.32 -14.74 -0.18
C ARG A 288 11.52 -15.35 0.53
N THR A 289 11.50 -16.64 0.85
CA THR A 289 12.69 -17.38 1.32
C THR A 289 13.86 -17.20 0.34
N MET A 290 15.11 -17.16 0.83
CA MET A 290 16.33 -16.74 0.10
C MET A 290 16.62 -17.44 -1.25
N SER A 291 15.91 -18.52 -1.59
CA SER A 291 16.02 -19.26 -2.85
C SER A 291 14.92 -18.97 -3.89
N LYS A 292 13.99 -18.05 -3.62
CA LYS A 292 12.88 -17.69 -4.53
C LYS A 292 12.99 -16.25 -5.02
N VAL A 293 12.26 -15.94 -6.09
CA VAL A 293 11.99 -14.57 -6.60
C VAL A 293 11.46 -13.70 -5.45
N GLN A 294 12.08 -12.56 -5.20
CA GLN A 294 11.71 -11.61 -4.13
C GLN A 294 10.67 -10.62 -4.67
N ILE A 295 10.81 -9.33 -4.35
CA ILE A 295 10.09 -8.27 -5.08
C ILE A 295 10.75 -8.06 -6.44
N VAL A 296 9.90 -7.96 -7.45
CA VAL A 296 10.26 -7.76 -8.85
C VAL A 296 9.95 -6.33 -9.26
N THR A 297 10.94 -5.58 -9.71
CA THR A 297 10.83 -4.14 -10.03
C THR A 297 11.93 -3.69 -10.99
N THR A 298 11.95 -2.40 -11.34
CA THR A 298 13.02 -1.71 -12.08
C THR A 298 14.31 -1.68 -11.26
N ASP A 299 15.46 -1.50 -11.90
CA ASP A 299 16.76 -1.46 -11.24
C ASP A 299 17.70 -0.51 -11.97
N LEU A 300 18.74 -0.06 -11.27
CA LEU A 300 19.73 0.85 -11.79
C LEU A 300 20.41 0.29 -13.06
N HIS A 301 20.78 1.19 -13.97
CA HIS A 301 21.32 0.93 -15.32
C HIS A 301 20.28 0.37 -16.29
N HIS A 302 19.03 0.83 -16.21
CA HIS A 302 17.92 0.42 -17.07
C HIS A 302 17.63 -1.09 -16.99
N ARG A 303 17.89 -1.70 -15.84
CA ARG A 303 17.77 -3.15 -15.61
C ARG A 303 16.46 -3.47 -14.89
N CYS A 304 16.16 -4.76 -14.81
CA CYS A 304 15.09 -5.28 -13.96
C CYS A 304 15.72 -6.14 -12.86
N THR A 305 15.13 -6.16 -11.68
CA THR A 305 15.58 -6.99 -10.54
C THR A 305 14.44 -7.82 -9.99
N ASP A 306 14.75 -9.04 -9.54
CA ASP A 306 13.85 -9.92 -8.80
C ASP A 306 14.36 -10.21 -7.38
N LYS A 307 15.22 -9.32 -6.87
CA LYS A 307 15.95 -9.46 -5.60
C LYS A 307 15.72 -8.29 -4.64
N HIS A 308 14.72 -7.44 -4.86
CA HIS A 308 14.43 -6.38 -3.89
C HIS A 308 13.77 -6.95 -2.62
N THR A 309 14.16 -6.46 -1.45
CA THR A 309 13.85 -7.03 -0.13
C THR A 309 13.83 -5.96 0.95
N GLY A 310 13.32 -6.28 2.14
CA GLY A 310 13.29 -5.39 3.30
C GLY A 310 11.94 -4.73 3.48
N THR A 311 11.71 -4.09 4.62
CA THR A 311 10.50 -3.26 4.82
C THR A 311 10.40 -2.14 3.80
N SER A 312 11.53 -1.74 3.24
CA SER A 312 11.63 -0.74 2.19
C SER A 312 10.92 -1.11 0.89
N ALA A 313 10.68 -2.39 0.61
CA ALA A 313 9.86 -2.84 -0.52
C ALA A 313 8.36 -2.89 -0.17
N SER A 314 8.01 -2.94 1.12
CA SER A 314 6.60 -2.97 1.54
C SER A 314 5.94 -1.60 1.46
N ALA A 315 6.64 -0.54 1.88
CA ALA A 315 6.10 0.83 1.85
C ALA A 315 5.69 1.31 0.43
N PRO A 316 6.51 1.12 -0.63
CA PRO A 316 6.13 1.46 -2.00
C PRO A 316 4.91 0.71 -2.52
N LEU A 317 4.77 -0.59 -2.21
CA LEU A 317 3.57 -1.35 -2.57
C LEU A 317 2.32 -0.75 -1.92
N ALA A 318 2.38 -0.44 -0.62
CA ALA A 318 1.28 0.24 0.07
C ALA A 318 0.99 1.63 -0.51
N ALA A 319 2.02 2.41 -0.87
CA ALA A 319 1.88 3.70 -1.53
C ALA A 319 1.15 3.59 -2.88
N GLY A 320 1.50 2.59 -3.70
CA GLY A 320 0.77 2.29 -4.93
C GLY A 320 -0.68 1.91 -4.69
N MET A 321 -0.97 1.09 -3.68
CA MET A 321 -2.35 0.70 -3.32
C MET A 321 -3.18 1.91 -2.85
N VAL A 322 -2.57 2.81 -2.09
CA VAL A 322 -3.18 4.09 -1.67
C VAL A 322 -3.41 5.01 -2.87
N ALA A 323 -2.53 5.01 -3.88
CA ALA A 323 -2.76 5.74 -5.12
C ALA A 323 -4.01 5.23 -5.88
N LEU A 324 -4.23 3.91 -5.92
CA LEU A 324 -5.46 3.35 -6.49
C LEU A 324 -6.72 3.84 -5.74
N ALA A 325 -6.62 3.96 -4.41
CA ALA A 325 -7.70 4.46 -3.57
C ALA A 325 -7.97 5.96 -3.78
N LEU A 326 -6.92 6.76 -3.96
CA LEU A 326 -7.03 8.19 -4.27
C LEU A 326 -7.61 8.46 -5.65
N GLU A 327 -7.27 7.67 -6.66
CA GLU A 327 -7.94 7.77 -7.96
C GLU A 327 -9.44 7.49 -7.82
N ALA A 328 -9.81 6.53 -6.98
CA ALA A 328 -11.20 6.20 -6.72
C ALA A 328 -11.96 7.30 -5.96
N ASN A 329 -11.27 8.04 -5.09
CA ASN A 329 -11.83 9.18 -4.38
C ASN A 329 -10.74 10.23 -4.07
N PRO A 330 -10.55 11.24 -4.94
CA PRO A 330 -9.53 12.26 -4.75
C PRO A 330 -9.74 13.15 -3.53
N ALA A 331 -10.95 13.15 -2.95
CA ALA A 331 -11.32 13.97 -1.79
C ALA A 331 -10.96 13.34 -0.44
N LEU A 332 -10.36 12.14 -0.43
CA LEU A 332 -9.90 11.51 0.81
C LEU A 332 -8.80 12.33 1.47
N THR A 333 -8.98 12.61 2.76
CA THR A 333 -7.93 13.21 3.60
C THR A 333 -6.89 12.17 4.01
N TRP A 334 -5.75 12.63 4.53
CA TRP A 334 -4.72 11.76 5.11
C TRP A 334 -5.28 10.81 6.20
N ARG A 335 -6.20 11.31 7.05
CA ARG A 335 -6.89 10.51 8.07
C ARG A 335 -7.89 9.53 7.47
N ASP A 336 -8.63 9.93 6.45
CA ASP A 336 -9.57 9.01 5.79
C ASP A 336 -8.86 7.78 5.25
N LEU A 337 -7.67 7.96 4.68
CA LEU A 337 -6.85 6.85 4.20
C LEU A 337 -6.36 5.93 5.31
N GLN A 338 -5.92 6.48 6.45
CA GLN A 338 -5.60 5.66 7.63
C GLN A 338 -6.82 4.85 8.11
N HIS A 339 -8.00 5.48 8.19
CA HIS A 339 -9.24 4.78 8.53
C HIS A 339 -9.60 3.65 7.54
N LEU A 340 -9.40 3.90 6.25
CA LEU A 340 -9.66 2.94 5.19
C LEU A 340 -8.67 1.76 5.26
N VAL A 341 -7.39 2.03 5.47
CA VAL A 341 -6.34 1.01 5.62
C VAL A 341 -6.64 0.08 6.79
N VAL A 342 -6.93 0.62 7.98
CA VAL A 342 -7.33 -0.16 9.17
C VAL A 342 -8.47 -1.15 8.86
N ARG A 343 -9.40 -0.78 7.96
CA ARG A 343 -10.58 -1.59 7.61
C ARG A 343 -10.37 -2.50 6.39
N ALA A 344 -9.44 -2.14 5.51
CA ALA A 344 -9.12 -2.90 4.31
C ALA A 344 -8.06 -3.98 4.56
N SER A 345 -7.33 -3.91 5.68
CA SER A 345 -6.35 -4.92 6.08
C SER A 345 -6.99 -6.22 6.59
N LYS A 346 -6.38 -7.35 6.24
CA LYS A 346 -6.86 -8.69 6.55
C LYS A 346 -5.85 -9.48 7.41
N PRO A 347 -6.22 -9.89 8.62
CA PRO A 347 -5.38 -10.73 9.48
C PRO A 347 -5.22 -12.17 8.97
N THR A 348 -6.14 -12.64 8.12
CA THR A 348 -6.19 -14.05 7.70
C THR A 348 -4.90 -14.45 6.97
N HIS A 349 -4.41 -15.67 7.24
CA HIS A 349 -3.15 -16.24 6.72
C HIS A 349 -1.85 -15.73 7.36
N LEU A 350 -1.90 -14.67 8.15
CA LEU A 350 -0.72 -14.12 8.84
C LEU A 350 -0.47 -14.82 10.19
N GLN A 351 0.75 -15.29 10.38
CA GLN A 351 1.18 -16.03 11.56
C GLN A 351 1.92 -15.08 12.51
N ALA A 352 1.30 -14.79 13.65
CA ALA A 352 1.89 -14.09 14.78
C ALA A 352 1.27 -14.60 16.09
N GLU A 353 2.09 -14.66 17.14
CA GLU A 353 1.65 -15.10 18.47
C GLU A 353 0.93 -13.98 19.25
N ASP A 354 1.11 -12.72 18.82
CA ASP A 354 0.63 -11.53 19.53
C ASP A 354 -0.70 -10.97 19.00
N TRP A 355 -1.40 -11.72 18.12
CA TRP A 355 -2.72 -11.32 17.64
C TRP A 355 -3.69 -11.13 18.82
N ALA A 356 -4.14 -9.91 19.03
CA ALA A 356 -5.13 -9.54 20.04
C ALA A 356 -6.38 -8.98 19.39
N VAL A 357 -7.53 -9.13 20.04
CA VAL A 357 -8.79 -8.47 19.62
C VAL A 357 -8.95 -7.20 20.45
N ASN A 358 -9.09 -6.05 19.79
CA ASN A 358 -9.28 -4.78 20.45
C ASN A 358 -10.74 -4.57 20.92
N GLY A 359 -11.02 -3.45 21.59
CA GLY A 359 -12.30 -3.16 22.25
C GLY A 359 -13.49 -3.07 21.30
N VAL A 360 -13.25 -2.88 20.01
CA VAL A 360 -14.28 -2.84 18.95
C VAL A 360 -14.31 -4.10 18.08
N GLY A 361 -13.59 -5.16 18.48
CA GLY A 361 -13.66 -6.47 17.85
C GLY A 361 -12.71 -6.69 16.67
N ARG A 362 -11.73 -5.81 16.43
CA ARG A 362 -10.73 -5.99 15.36
C ARG A 362 -9.50 -6.73 15.87
N LYS A 363 -8.97 -7.64 15.06
CA LYS A 363 -7.66 -8.25 15.33
C LYS A 363 -6.54 -7.29 14.96
N VAL A 364 -5.56 -7.15 15.84
CA VAL A 364 -4.36 -6.31 15.66
C VAL A 364 -3.13 -7.04 16.21
N SER A 365 -1.98 -6.85 15.57
CA SER A 365 -0.68 -7.39 15.95
C SER A 365 0.37 -6.27 15.86
N HIS A 366 1.35 -6.26 16.75
CA HIS A 366 2.48 -5.31 16.70
C HIS A 366 3.41 -5.60 15.51
N HIS A 367 3.31 -6.78 14.88
CA HIS A 367 4.10 -7.13 13.69
C HIS A 367 3.38 -6.82 12.39
N TYR A 368 2.04 -6.87 12.39
CA TYR A 368 1.24 -6.76 11.16
C TYR A 368 0.23 -5.62 11.14
N GLY A 369 0.15 -4.84 12.22
CA GLY A 369 -0.96 -3.91 12.43
C GLY A 369 -2.30 -4.63 12.32
N TYR A 370 -3.19 -4.10 11.48
CA TYR A 370 -4.50 -4.69 11.17
C TYR A 370 -4.45 -5.82 10.13
N GLY A 371 -3.26 -6.16 9.62
CA GLY A 371 -3.03 -7.29 8.71
C GLY A 371 -2.61 -6.88 7.30
N LEU A 372 -2.76 -7.82 6.36
CA LEU A 372 -2.33 -7.67 4.96
C LEU A 372 -3.28 -6.73 4.22
N LEU A 373 -2.75 -5.67 3.60
CA LEU A 373 -3.57 -4.71 2.87
C LEU A 373 -4.22 -5.37 1.64
N ASP A 374 -5.49 -5.07 1.38
CA ASP A 374 -6.23 -5.55 0.21
C ASP A 374 -6.63 -4.36 -0.68
N ALA A 375 -6.01 -4.22 -1.86
CA ALA A 375 -6.25 -3.09 -2.75
C ALA A 375 -7.68 -3.08 -3.31
N GLY A 376 -8.21 -4.26 -3.63
CA GLY A 376 -9.55 -4.39 -4.18
C GLY A 376 -10.63 -3.95 -3.19
N LEU A 377 -10.43 -4.23 -1.89
CA LEU A 377 -11.29 -3.79 -0.80
C LEU A 377 -11.08 -2.31 -0.49
N LEU A 378 -9.82 -1.85 -0.41
CA LEU A 378 -9.45 -0.46 -0.15
C LEU A 378 -10.14 0.49 -1.15
N VAL A 379 -10.09 0.17 -2.45
CA VAL A 379 -10.74 0.93 -3.52
C VAL A 379 -12.26 0.93 -3.40
N GLU A 380 -12.91 -0.19 -3.06
CA GLU A 380 -14.37 -0.20 -2.89
C GLU A 380 -14.81 0.65 -1.71
N MET A 381 -14.08 0.58 -0.60
CA MET A 381 -14.36 1.40 0.55
C MET A 381 -14.16 2.88 0.23
N ALA A 382 -13.09 3.24 -0.50
CA ALA A 382 -12.81 4.61 -0.92
C ALA A 382 -13.95 5.26 -1.71
N LYS A 383 -14.57 4.53 -2.64
CA LYS A 383 -15.67 5.03 -3.51
C LYS A 383 -16.89 5.51 -2.74
N VAL A 384 -17.18 4.88 -1.60
CA VAL A 384 -18.36 5.17 -0.79
C VAL A 384 -18.00 5.81 0.55
N TRP A 385 -16.72 6.14 0.76
CA TRP A 385 -16.26 6.72 2.02
C TRP A 385 -16.78 8.14 2.17
N THR A 386 -17.58 8.35 3.20
CA THR A 386 -17.92 9.69 3.67
C THR A 386 -16.77 10.24 4.50
N GLY A 387 -16.26 11.42 4.15
CA GLY A 387 -15.15 12.05 4.87
C GLY A 387 -15.35 12.06 6.39
N THR A 388 -14.25 11.89 7.13
CA THR A 388 -14.24 11.99 8.58
C THR A 388 -14.37 13.43 9.04
N ARG A 389 -15.00 13.64 10.19
CA ARG A 389 -15.06 14.96 10.82
C ARG A 389 -13.67 15.42 11.26
N PRO A 390 -13.50 16.73 11.54
CA PRO A 390 -12.23 17.28 11.98
C PRO A 390 -11.66 16.53 13.19
N GLN A 391 -10.35 16.29 13.17
CA GLN A 391 -9.64 15.63 14.25
C GLN A 391 -9.75 16.45 15.56
N ARG A 392 -9.87 15.75 16.68
CA ARG A 392 -9.86 16.32 18.02
C ARG A 392 -8.73 15.72 18.82
N ARG A 393 -8.15 16.54 19.70
CA ARG A 393 -7.09 16.13 20.63
C ARG A 393 -7.52 16.36 22.07
N CYS A 394 -7.34 15.34 22.90
CA CYS A 394 -7.59 15.36 24.34
C CYS A 394 -6.29 14.91 25.06
N SER A 395 -5.71 15.80 25.87
CA SER A 395 -4.48 15.52 26.60
C SER A 395 -4.75 15.42 28.09
N VAL A 396 -4.28 14.35 28.72
CA VAL A 396 -4.43 14.11 30.16
C VAL A 396 -3.06 13.86 30.76
N LYS A 397 -2.67 14.69 31.74
CA LYS A 397 -1.42 14.52 32.48
C LYS A 397 -1.69 13.67 33.71
N ALA A 398 -0.88 12.63 33.92
CA ALA A 398 -1.04 11.77 35.09
C ALA A 398 -0.71 12.53 36.39
N PRO A 399 -1.49 12.33 37.47
CA PRO A 399 -1.24 12.98 38.76
C PRO A 399 -0.09 12.31 39.54
N ALA A 400 0.50 13.07 40.47
CA ALA A 400 1.52 12.62 41.44
C ALA A 400 2.79 12.02 40.80
N MET A 401 3.67 12.92 40.32
CA MET A 401 5.03 12.66 39.85
C MET A 401 6.05 13.43 40.71
N PRO A 402 7.31 12.99 40.82
CA PRO A 402 7.91 11.81 40.18
C PRO A 402 7.56 10.50 40.91
N ARG A 403 7.76 9.34 40.25
CA ARG A 403 7.54 8.00 40.83
C ARG A 403 8.70 7.06 40.54
N ASN A 404 9.07 6.26 41.54
CA ASN A 404 10.05 5.19 41.38
C ASN A 404 9.47 4.06 40.51
N ILE A 405 10.24 3.61 39.53
CA ILE A 405 9.87 2.52 38.62
C ILE A 405 10.10 1.16 39.29
N GLY A 406 11.25 0.98 39.94
CA GLY A 406 11.64 -0.30 40.56
C GLY A 406 11.65 -1.45 39.55
N SER A 407 11.15 -2.62 39.99
CA SER A 407 10.90 -3.77 39.10
C SER A 407 9.62 -3.61 38.27
N LYS A 408 8.60 -2.95 38.82
CA LYS A 408 7.30 -2.75 38.17
C LYS A 408 6.59 -1.54 38.74
N LEU A 409 6.14 -0.64 37.85
CA LEU A 409 5.31 0.52 38.17
C LEU A 409 4.03 0.46 37.36
N THR A 410 2.90 0.65 38.03
CA THR A 410 1.57 0.74 37.40
C THR A 410 0.93 2.07 37.76
N ILE A 411 0.45 2.79 36.76
CA ILE A 411 -0.21 4.09 36.91
C ILE A 411 -1.55 4.04 36.21
N SER A 412 -2.62 4.25 36.96
CA SER A 412 -3.97 4.39 36.41
C SER A 412 -4.38 5.86 36.38
N THR A 413 -4.99 6.30 35.29
CA THR A 413 -5.49 7.66 35.10
C THR A 413 -6.90 7.60 34.52
N ASP A 414 -7.84 8.26 35.19
CA ASP A 414 -9.21 8.39 34.69
C ASP A 414 -9.29 9.48 33.63
N VAL A 415 -9.76 9.09 32.45
CA VAL A 415 -9.87 9.96 31.29
C VAL A 415 -11.33 10.23 30.99
N SER A 416 -11.66 11.52 30.87
CA SER A 416 -12.97 12.00 30.44
C SER A 416 -12.79 13.07 29.36
N CYS A 417 -12.84 12.65 28.10
CA CYS A 417 -12.81 13.55 26.95
C CYS A 417 -14.25 13.97 26.64
N SER A 418 -14.92 14.63 27.59
CA SER A 418 -16.36 14.91 27.51
C SER A 418 -16.69 16.38 27.21
N ARG A 419 -15.73 17.30 27.34
CA ARG A 419 -15.95 18.73 27.03
C ARG A 419 -16.25 18.91 25.55
N ARG A 420 -17.26 19.72 25.22
CA ARG A 420 -17.85 19.82 23.87
C ARG A 420 -16.84 20.02 22.72
N THR A 421 -15.76 20.76 22.93
CA THR A 421 -14.69 21.01 21.93
C THR A 421 -13.58 19.95 21.89
N LYS A 422 -13.48 19.09 22.91
CA LYS A 422 -12.49 18.01 23.01
C LYS A 422 -13.14 16.62 23.08
N ARG A 423 -14.43 16.53 22.71
CA ARG A 423 -15.16 15.27 22.81
C ARG A 423 -14.69 14.29 21.76
N ILE A 424 -14.15 13.16 22.20
CA ILE A 424 -13.74 12.03 21.35
C ILE A 424 -14.66 10.85 21.69
N ARG A 425 -15.31 10.29 20.68
CA ARG A 425 -16.17 9.11 20.79
C ARG A 425 -15.51 7.88 20.17
N SER A 426 -14.76 8.06 19.10
CA SER A 426 -13.99 7.03 18.44
C SER A 426 -12.54 7.50 18.30
N LEU A 427 -11.62 6.72 18.88
CA LEU A 427 -10.19 6.97 18.82
C LEU A 427 -9.61 6.75 17.42
N GLU A 428 -8.54 7.46 17.14
CA GLU A 428 -7.62 7.23 16.02
C GLU A 428 -6.28 6.83 16.63
N HIS A 429 -5.42 7.82 16.90
CA HIS A 429 -4.10 7.63 17.47
C HIS A 429 -4.11 7.83 18.99
N VAL A 430 -3.36 7.01 19.71
CA VAL A 430 -3.06 7.20 21.13
C VAL A 430 -1.57 7.37 21.30
N GLN A 431 -1.16 8.43 21.99
CA GLN A 431 0.23 8.80 22.22
C GLN A 431 0.53 8.88 23.71
N VAL A 432 1.65 8.30 24.13
CA VAL A 432 2.13 8.27 25.52
C VAL A 432 3.47 8.98 25.57
N GLN A 433 3.44 10.23 26.05
CA GLN A 433 4.62 11.08 26.22
C GLN A 433 5.22 10.85 27.61
N LEU A 434 6.47 10.41 27.67
CA LEU A 434 7.17 10.04 28.89
C LEU A 434 8.52 10.75 29.03
N SER A 435 8.81 11.17 30.26
CA SER A 435 10.16 11.55 30.68
C SER A 435 10.57 10.69 31.86
N LEU A 436 11.58 9.83 31.67
CA LEU A 436 12.08 8.92 32.69
C LEU A 436 13.59 8.74 32.61
N SER A 437 14.21 8.48 33.75
CA SER A 437 15.58 7.99 33.86
C SER A 437 15.59 6.50 34.19
N TYR A 438 16.54 5.77 33.59
CA TYR A 438 16.72 4.35 33.83
C TYR A 438 18.17 3.96 33.61
N SER A 439 18.67 3.00 34.38
CA SER A 439 20.06 2.50 34.32
C SER A 439 20.38 1.78 33.01
N ARG A 440 19.40 1.06 32.44
CA ARG A 440 19.52 0.37 31.17
C ARG A 440 18.20 0.40 30.42
N ARG A 441 18.04 1.36 29.52
CA ARG A 441 16.79 1.64 28.82
C ARG A 441 16.18 0.42 28.13
N GLY A 442 17.01 -0.45 27.53
CA GLY A 442 16.58 -1.66 26.83
C GLY A 442 15.90 -2.73 27.68
N ASP A 443 16.01 -2.65 29.01
CA ASP A 443 15.39 -3.63 29.92
C ASP A 443 13.92 -3.29 30.23
N LEU A 444 13.47 -2.08 29.88
CA LEU A 444 12.11 -1.62 30.13
C LEU A 444 11.14 -2.13 29.06
N VAL A 445 10.06 -2.75 29.51
CA VAL A 445 8.85 -2.96 28.72
C VAL A 445 7.79 -1.97 29.19
N ILE A 446 7.20 -1.25 28.23
CA ILE A 446 6.13 -0.30 28.51
C ILE A 446 4.86 -0.75 27.81
N THR A 447 3.78 -0.90 28.56
CA THR A 447 2.47 -1.29 28.04
C THR A 447 1.40 -0.28 28.47
N LEU A 448 0.40 -0.11 27.62
CA LEU A 448 -0.78 0.72 27.87
C LEU A 448 -2.04 -0.12 27.69
N THR A 449 -2.94 -0.07 28.68
CA THR A 449 -4.25 -0.71 28.62
C THR A 449 -5.37 0.33 28.57
N SER A 450 -6.28 0.18 27.59
CA SER A 450 -7.45 1.05 27.42
C SER A 450 -8.60 0.67 28.35
N PRO A 451 -9.59 1.57 28.57
CA PRO A 451 -10.79 1.27 29.35
C PRO A 451 -11.62 0.11 28.79
N MET A 452 -11.48 -0.20 27.50
CA MET A 452 -12.17 -1.32 26.84
C MET A 452 -11.40 -2.65 26.95
N GLY A 453 -10.25 -2.67 27.63
CA GLY A 453 -9.47 -3.88 27.93
C GLY A 453 -8.37 -4.21 26.91
N THR A 454 -8.23 -3.43 25.83
CA THR A 454 -7.14 -3.60 24.87
C THR A 454 -5.82 -3.25 25.54
N THR A 455 -4.80 -4.08 25.36
CA THR A 455 -3.44 -3.80 25.84
C THR A 455 -2.48 -3.72 24.67
N SER A 456 -1.71 -2.64 24.59
CA SER A 456 -0.73 -2.38 23.55
C SER A 456 0.66 -2.22 24.16
N THR A 457 1.63 -2.97 23.65
CA THR A 457 3.04 -2.84 24.01
C THR A 457 3.63 -1.68 23.22
N LEU A 458 4.10 -0.67 23.94
CA LEU A 458 4.67 0.54 23.38
C LEU A 458 6.16 0.38 23.09
N VAL A 459 6.88 -0.39 23.91
CA VAL A 459 8.26 -0.79 23.63
C VAL A 459 8.53 -2.14 24.27
N THR A 460 9.25 -3.00 23.55
CA THR A 460 9.68 -4.33 24.00
C THR A 460 11.09 -4.27 24.59
N VAL A 461 11.55 -5.39 25.17
CA VAL A 461 12.97 -5.51 25.56
C VAL A 461 13.84 -5.33 24.32
N ARG A 462 14.84 -4.47 24.42
CA ARG A 462 15.88 -4.23 23.40
C ARG A 462 17.24 -4.54 24.01
N PRO A 463 17.73 -5.79 23.92
CA PRO A 463 18.91 -6.25 24.67
C PRO A 463 20.18 -5.44 24.41
N TYR A 464 20.30 -4.86 23.21
CA TYR A 464 21.47 -4.08 22.83
C TYR A 464 21.43 -2.62 23.30
N ASP A 465 20.27 -2.12 23.72
CA ASP A 465 20.10 -0.75 24.23
C ASP A 465 20.57 -0.65 25.70
N THR A 466 21.87 -0.41 25.88
CA THR A 466 22.50 -0.22 27.20
C THR A 466 22.48 1.23 27.68
N SER A 467 21.70 2.11 27.03
CA SER A 467 21.69 3.54 27.33
C SER A 467 21.18 3.85 28.74
N GLN A 468 21.90 4.74 29.43
CA GLN A 468 21.52 5.31 30.74
C GLN A 468 20.69 6.60 30.62
N GLN A 469 20.41 7.06 29.39
CA GLN A 469 19.75 8.35 29.17
C GLN A 469 18.23 8.31 29.44
N GLY A 470 17.65 7.10 29.55
CA GLY A 470 16.21 6.90 29.63
C GLY A 470 15.46 7.46 28.41
N TYR A 471 14.22 7.87 28.62
CA TYR A 471 13.42 8.56 27.61
C TYR A 471 13.21 10.01 28.05
N LYS A 472 13.51 10.98 27.18
CA LYS A 472 13.37 12.40 27.48
C LYS A 472 12.30 12.99 26.58
N ASP A 473 11.13 13.24 27.16
CA ASP A 473 9.96 13.74 26.45
C ASP A 473 9.58 12.91 25.20
N TRP A 474 9.90 11.62 25.22
CA TRP A 474 9.65 10.72 24.09
C TRP A 474 8.17 10.35 24.04
N THR A 475 7.60 10.36 22.84
CA THR A 475 6.18 10.08 22.64
C THR A 475 6.02 8.76 21.90
N PHE A 476 5.65 7.70 22.60
CA PHE A 476 5.24 6.43 21.98
C PHE A 476 3.84 6.55 21.37
N MET A 477 3.55 5.87 20.27
CA MET A 477 2.25 5.88 19.59
C MET A 477 1.69 4.46 19.48
N SER A 478 0.37 4.35 19.50
CA SER A 478 -0.35 3.10 19.24
C SER A 478 -1.60 3.34 18.39
N THR A 479 -1.76 2.51 17.36
CA THR A 479 -2.96 2.43 16.52
C THR A 479 -3.93 1.35 17.01
N HIS A 480 -3.58 0.55 18.03
CA HIS A 480 -4.33 -0.65 18.41
C HIS A 480 -5.72 -0.36 18.99
N PHE A 481 -5.92 0.87 19.47
CA PHE A 481 -7.15 1.34 20.10
C PHE A 481 -8.13 1.99 19.10
N TRP A 482 -7.90 1.84 17.79
CA TRP A 482 -8.67 2.54 16.76
C TRP A 482 -10.17 2.25 16.85
N ASP A 483 -10.96 3.31 16.79
CA ASP A 483 -12.41 3.45 17.02
C ASP A 483 -12.91 3.17 18.45
N GLU A 484 -12.06 2.80 19.42
CA GLU A 484 -12.48 2.61 20.80
C GLU A 484 -13.00 3.91 21.44
N ASN A 485 -13.89 3.78 22.41
CA ASN A 485 -14.31 4.89 23.26
C ASN A 485 -13.25 5.14 24.33
N PRO A 486 -12.64 6.33 24.40
CA PRO A 486 -11.52 6.59 25.31
C PRO A 486 -11.92 6.80 26.77
N ASN A 487 -13.21 6.92 27.09
CA ASN A 487 -13.65 7.31 28.43
C ASN A 487 -13.53 6.14 29.42
N GLY A 488 -12.90 6.43 30.56
CA GLY A 488 -12.67 5.46 31.63
C GLY A 488 -11.22 5.44 32.07
N THR A 489 -10.83 4.40 32.78
CA THR A 489 -9.50 4.27 33.36
C THR A 489 -8.50 3.71 32.37
N TRP A 490 -7.44 4.46 32.08
CA TRP A 490 -6.28 4.00 31.33
C TRP A 490 -5.19 3.55 32.30
N THR A 491 -4.50 2.46 31.98
CA THR A 491 -3.44 1.92 32.84
C THR A 491 -2.12 1.82 32.07
N LEU A 492 -1.12 2.59 32.51
CA LEU A 492 0.26 2.53 32.03
C LEU A 492 1.06 1.61 32.95
N GLN A 493 1.83 0.70 32.39
CA GLN A 493 2.70 -0.20 33.12
C GLN A 493 4.13 -0.14 32.56
N LEU A 494 5.10 0.07 33.46
CA LEU A 494 6.52 0.00 33.18
C LEU A 494 7.07 -1.18 33.98
N GLU A 495 7.69 -2.14 33.31
CA GLU A 495 8.19 -3.36 33.92
C GLU A 495 9.63 -3.60 33.48
N ASN A 496 10.50 -3.93 34.44
CA ASN A 496 11.83 -4.42 34.16
C ASN A 496 11.73 -5.90 33.75
N LYS A 497 12.03 -6.19 32.48
CA LYS A 497 12.10 -7.57 31.96
C LYS A 497 13.48 -7.97 31.48
N GLY A 498 14.48 -7.10 31.67
CA GLY A 498 15.87 -7.42 31.36
C GLY A 498 16.61 -8.02 32.55
N ASP A 499 17.87 -8.35 32.31
CA ASP A 499 18.70 -9.10 33.26
C ASP A 499 19.34 -8.21 34.35
N ALA A 500 19.22 -6.88 34.24
CA ALA A 500 19.79 -5.96 35.22
C ALA A 500 18.89 -5.82 36.46
N TYR A 501 19.45 -6.14 37.64
CA TYR A 501 18.81 -5.93 38.93
C TYR A 501 18.74 -4.43 39.27
N ASN A 502 17.70 -3.76 38.78
CA ASN A 502 17.40 -2.36 39.16
C ASN A 502 16.64 -2.26 40.50
N THR A 503 16.84 -3.23 41.39
CA THR A 503 15.96 -3.54 42.52
C THR A 503 16.53 -3.21 43.89
N GLU A 504 17.82 -2.90 44.01
CA GLU A 504 18.48 -2.67 45.31
C GLU A 504 18.94 -1.20 45.46
N PRO A 505 18.82 -0.60 46.67
CA PRO A 505 19.49 0.64 47.00
C PRO A 505 21.01 0.41 47.07
N SER A 506 21.67 0.43 45.91
CA SER A 506 23.13 0.40 45.84
C SER A 506 23.70 1.72 46.39
N PRO A 507 24.73 1.69 47.26
CA PRO A 507 25.45 2.88 47.70
C PRO A 507 26.28 3.53 46.56
N VAL A 508 26.30 2.89 45.39
CA VAL A 508 26.97 3.34 44.16
C VAL A 508 25.90 3.49 43.06
N PRO A 509 25.85 4.62 42.32
CA PRO A 509 24.96 4.80 41.17
C PRO A 509 24.98 3.59 40.22
N PRO A 510 23.85 3.22 39.59
CA PRO A 510 22.69 4.08 39.34
C PRO A 510 21.53 3.92 40.33
N ALA A 511 20.81 5.03 40.55
CA ALA A 511 19.57 5.10 41.34
C ALA A 511 18.44 4.23 40.72
N PRO A 512 17.44 3.78 41.52
CA PRO A 512 16.24 3.15 40.98
C PRO A 512 15.61 4.06 39.92
N GLY A 513 15.20 3.47 38.80
CA GLY A 513 14.62 4.23 37.69
C GLY A 513 13.49 5.15 38.13
N LEU A 514 13.41 6.36 37.55
CA LEU A 514 12.48 7.40 37.99
C LEU A 514 11.65 7.90 36.81
N LEU A 515 10.32 7.81 36.92
CA LEU A 515 9.39 8.43 35.99
C LEU A 515 9.05 9.84 36.49
N THR A 516 9.33 10.85 35.67
CA THR A 516 9.17 12.28 36.02
C THR A 516 7.96 12.93 35.36
N SER A 517 7.55 12.44 34.19
CA SER A 517 6.37 12.94 33.47
C SER A 517 5.69 11.83 32.69
N PHE A 518 4.35 11.85 32.71
CA PHE A 518 3.50 11.03 31.86
C PHE A 518 2.31 11.87 31.40
N THR A 519 2.19 12.05 30.08
CA THR A 519 1.03 12.66 29.43
C THR A 519 0.46 11.70 28.40
N LEU A 520 -0.85 11.45 28.47
CA LEU A 520 -1.60 10.71 27.48
C LEU A 520 -2.24 11.69 26.51
N HIS A 521 -1.95 11.57 25.22
CA HIS A 521 -2.61 12.31 24.15
C HIS A 521 -3.50 11.36 23.36
N LEU A 522 -4.78 11.70 23.29
CA LEU A 522 -5.79 10.96 22.56
C LEU A 522 -6.23 11.79 21.37
N HIS A 523 -6.19 11.18 20.19
CA HIS A 523 -6.65 11.76 18.93
C HIS A 523 -7.85 10.97 18.43
N GLY A 524 -8.80 11.64 17.79
CA GLY A 524 -9.96 10.97 17.22
C GLY A 524 -11.06 11.92 16.79
N THR A 525 -12.27 11.37 16.67
CA THR A 525 -13.45 12.09 16.20
C THR A 525 -14.61 11.98 17.21
N ASP A 526 -15.58 12.89 17.12
CA ASP A 526 -16.82 12.82 17.91
C ASP A 526 -17.90 11.94 17.28
N GLU A 527 -17.59 11.38 16.12
CA GLU A 527 -18.43 10.43 15.40
C GLU A 527 -18.44 9.06 16.06
N ASP A 528 -19.52 8.32 15.81
CA ASP A 528 -19.54 6.89 16.07
C ASP A 528 -19.00 6.15 14.84
N MET A 529 -17.70 5.87 14.84
CA MET A 529 -17.08 5.18 13.73
C MET A 529 -17.41 3.68 13.68
N THR A 530 -17.95 3.12 14.76
CA THR A 530 -18.43 1.73 14.81
C THR A 530 -19.81 1.57 14.20
N ALA A 531 -20.64 2.63 14.25
CA ALA A 531 -21.94 2.69 13.59
C ALA A 531 -21.85 2.91 12.08
N ARG A 532 -20.68 3.29 11.54
CA ARG A 532 -20.45 3.34 10.09
C ARG A 532 -20.47 1.92 9.54
N HIS A 533 -21.66 1.46 9.16
CA HIS A 533 -21.81 0.21 8.43
C HIS A 533 -21.25 0.37 7.03
N PHE A 534 -19.99 -0.03 6.84
CA PHE A 534 -19.58 -0.51 5.54
C PHE A 534 -20.29 -1.84 5.41
N ALA A 535 -21.31 -1.91 4.56
CA ALA A 535 -21.83 -3.21 4.13
C ALA A 535 -20.58 -4.03 3.80
N ALA A 536 -20.30 -5.09 4.57
CA ALA A 536 -19.23 -6.03 4.27
C ALA A 536 -19.47 -6.36 2.81
N SER A 537 -18.56 -5.87 1.97
CA SER A 537 -18.87 -5.33 0.63
C SER A 537 -19.99 -5.99 -0.17
N ALA A 538 -20.37 -5.33 -1.24
CA ALA A 538 -20.77 -5.99 -2.49
C ALA A 538 -19.71 -6.99 -3.03
N LEU A 539 -19.07 -7.80 -2.18
CA LEU A 539 -18.30 -9.02 -2.46
C LEU A 539 -19.19 -10.06 -3.12
N ASP A 540 -20.51 -9.99 -2.91
CA ASP A 540 -21.49 -10.86 -3.56
C ASP A 540 -22.32 -10.13 -4.60
N LYS A 541 -21.68 -9.89 -5.75
CA LYS A 541 -22.40 -10.01 -7.02
C LYS A 541 -22.68 -11.46 -7.38
N CYS A 542 -22.35 -12.40 -6.48
CA CYS A 542 -22.77 -13.77 -6.57
C CYS A 542 -24.26 -13.88 -6.27
N ILE A 543 -25.01 -14.31 -7.28
CA ILE A 543 -26.43 -14.59 -7.18
C ILE A 543 -26.65 -15.95 -6.51
N ARG A 544 -25.72 -16.91 -6.70
CA ARG A 544 -25.89 -18.29 -6.23
C ARG A 544 -24.56 -18.91 -5.81
N ARG A 545 -24.52 -19.47 -4.59
CA ARG A 545 -23.36 -20.20 -4.06
C ARG A 545 -23.64 -21.69 -3.93
N ASP A 546 -22.60 -22.51 -4.02
CA ASP A 546 -22.64 -23.96 -3.74
C ASP A 546 -22.58 -24.25 -2.23
N ALA A 547 -22.70 -25.52 -1.87
CA ALA A 547 -22.67 -25.98 -0.47
C ALA A 547 -21.31 -25.75 0.23
N GLN A 548 -20.25 -25.48 -0.52
CA GLN A 548 -18.88 -25.23 -0.05
C GLN A 548 -18.56 -23.71 -0.02
N GLY A 549 -19.54 -22.89 -0.37
CA GLY A 549 -19.47 -21.43 -0.40
C GLY A 549 -18.83 -20.86 -1.66
N ALA A 550 -18.55 -21.63 -2.70
CA ALA A 550 -18.09 -21.12 -3.98
C ALA A 550 -19.25 -20.44 -4.72
N CYS A 551 -18.95 -19.37 -5.44
CA CYS A 551 -19.91 -18.71 -6.31
C CYS A 551 -20.10 -19.53 -7.58
N GLU A 552 -21.34 -19.91 -7.87
CA GLU A 552 -21.72 -20.60 -9.11
C GLU A 552 -22.27 -19.64 -10.17
N GLU A 553 -22.89 -18.54 -9.74
CA GLU A 553 -23.56 -17.60 -10.64
C GLU A 553 -23.35 -16.16 -10.19
N CYS A 554 -22.94 -15.31 -11.14
CA CYS A 554 -22.70 -13.89 -10.91
C CYS A 554 -23.68 -13.02 -11.70
N SER A 555 -23.86 -11.77 -11.27
CA SER A 555 -24.59 -10.75 -12.03
C SER A 555 -24.13 -10.66 -13.49
N SER A 556 -25.06 -10.39 -14.41
CA SER A 556 -24.88 -10.46 -15.87
C SER A 556 -23.78 -9.54 -16.41
N SER A 557 -22.54 -10.01 -16.35
CA SER A 557 -21.32 -9.48 -17.00
C SER A 557 -20.05 -10.14 -16.44
N LEU A 558 -20.14 -10.69 -15.22
CA LEU A 558 -19.00 -11.21 -14.44
C LEU A 558 -18.86 -12.73 -14.58
N TYR A 559 -17.63 -13.22 -14.40
CA TYR A 559 -17.29 -14.63 -14.31
C TYR A 559 -17.25 -15.08 -12.86
N ALA A 560 -17.87 -16.22 -12.58
CA ALA A 560 -17.74 -16.90 -11.31
C ALA A 560 -16.34 -17.56 -11.21
N TYR A 561 -15.63 -17.26 -10.13
CA TYR A 561 -14.33 -17.84 -9.80
C TYR A 561 -14.22 -18.05 -8.30
N GLN A 562 -14.09 -19.32 -7.90
CA GLN A 562 -14.04 -19.73 -6.50
C GLN A 562 -15.17 -19.07 -5.70
N ARG A 563 -14.88 -18.28 -4.66
CA ARG A 563 -15.90 -17.63 -3.80
C ARG A 563 -16.32 -16.24 -4.27
N SER A 564 -15.91 -15.81 -5.47
CA SER A 564 -15.99 -14.42 -5.92
C SER A 564 -16.50 -14.29 -7.36
N CYS A 565 -16.99 -13.09 -7.68
CA CYS A 565 -17.38 -12.70 -9.04
C CYS A 565 -16.39 -11.67 -9.61
N LEU A 566 -15.73 -12.03 -10.71
CA LEU A 566 -14.67 -11.22 -11.32
C LEU A 566 -15.10 -10.73 -12.71
N SER A 567 -14.69 -9.53 -13.11
CA SER A 567 -14.97 -9.03 -14.48
C SER A 567 -14.09 -9.69 -15.56
N TYR A 568 -13.04 -10.39 -15.13
CA TYR A 568 -12.08 -11.13 -15.96
C TYR A 568 -11.75 -12.47 -15.27
N CYS A 569 -11.13 -13.41 -15.99
CA CYS A 569 -10.62 -14.62 -15.37
C CYS A 569 -9.15 -14.45 -14.99
N PRO A 570 -8.74 -14.85 -13.76
CA PRO A 570 -7.35 -14.79 -13.32
C PRO A 570 -6.40 -15.54 -14.26
N PRO A 571 -5.09 -15.26 -14.21
CA PRO A 571 -4.09 -16.09 -14.87
C PRO A 571 -4.31 -17.58 -14.55
N ARG A 572 -3.98 -18.45 -15.50
CA ARG A 572 -4.33 -19.89 -15.54
C ARG A 572 -5.80 -20.21 -15.76
N TYR A 573 -6.68 -19.23 -15.95
CA TYR A 573 -8.08 -19.43 -16.28
C TYR A 573 -8.51 -18.56 -17.47
N TYR A 574 -9.53 -19.01 -18.20
CA TYR A 574 -10.19 -18.25 -19.27
C TYR A 574 -11.70 -18.24 -19.08
N GLY A 575 -12.34 -17.21 -19.63
CA GLY A 575 -13.78 -17.05 -19.54
C GLY A 575 -14.52 -18.07 -20.41
N ARG A 576 -15.36 -18.90 -19.79
CA ARG A 576 -16.25 -19.84 -20.47
C ARG A 576 -17.70 -19.55 -20.13
N THR A 577 -18.58 -19.68 -21.12
CA THR A 577 -20.03 -19.65 -20.87
C THR A 577 -20.54 -21.08 -20.71
N GLN A 578 -21.12 -21.38 -19.56
CA GLN A 578 -21.75 -22.65 -19.24
C GLN A 578 -23.27 -22.50 -19.31
N LYS A 579 -23.97 -23.48 -19.89
CA LYS A 579 -25.43 -23.54 -19.80
C LYS A 579 -25.79 -23.87 -18.35
N ALA A 580 -26.38 -22.92 -17.63
CA ALA A 580 -26.95 -23.19 -16.31
C ALA A 580 -28.25 -24.01 -16.48
N ALA A 581 -28.71 -24.66 -15.40
CA ALA A 581 -29.98 -25.38 -15.38
C ALA A 581 -31.21 -24.46 -15.52
N THR A 582 -31.01 -23.15 -15.46
CA THR A 582 -32.01 -22.08 -15.67
C THR A 582 -31.72 -21.30 -16.96
N THR A 583 -32.69 -20.49 -17.41
CA THR A 583 -32.71 -19.82 -18.74
C THR A 583 -31.60 -18.81 -19.03
N ASN A 584 -30.65 -18.58 -18.11
CA ASN A 584 -29.50 -17.68 -18.30
C ASN A 584 -28.18 -18.46 -18.37
N ALA A 585 -27.32 -18.10 -19.33
CA ALA A 585 -26.01 -18.71 -19.47
C ALA A 585 -25.03 -18.15 -18.42
N ALA A 586 -24.54 -18.99 -17.51
CA ALA A 586 -23.60 -18.60 -16.48
C ALA A 586 -22.19 -18.45 -17.06
N ARG A 587 -21.48 -17.38 -16.70
CA ARG A 587 -20.08 -17.16 -17.07
C ARG A 587 -19.21 -17.67 -15.93
N VAL A 588 -18.29 -18.57 -16.22
CA VAL A 588 -17.39 -19.22 -15.24
C VAL A 588 -15.95 -19.15 -15.74
N CYS A 589 -15.00 -19.12 -14.82
CA CYS A 589 -13.59 -19.23 -15.16
C CYS A 589 -13.17 -20.70 -15.23
N ALA A 590 -12.81 -21.15 -16.44
CA ALA A 590 -12.33 -22.52 -16.71
C ALA A 590 -10.79 -22.53 -16.80
N SER A 591 -10.14 -23.62 -16.38
CA SER A 591 -8.69 -23.72 -16.39
C SER A 591 -8.11 -23.70 -17.80
N CYS A 592 -7.01 -22.96 -17.96
CA CYS A 592 -6.14 -23.01 -19.14
C CYS A 592 -5.46 -24.38 -19.27
N HIS A 593 -4.90 -24.64 -20.45
CA HIS A 593 -3.95 -25.75 -20.59
C HIS A 593 -2.75 -25.53 -19.64
N PRO A 594 -2.21 -26.56 -18.97
CA PRO A 594 -1.13 -26.40 -17.97
C PRO A 594 0.14 -25.73 -18.51
N SER A 595 0.38 -25.82 -19.82
CA SER A 595 1.51 -25.15 -20.48
C SER A 595 1.35 -23.64 -20.60
N CYS A 596 0.13 -23.09 -20.48
CA CYS A 596 -0.15 -21.67 -20.64
C CYS A 596 -0.14 -20.95 -19.29
N TYR A 597 0.36 -19.72 -19.26
CA TYR A 597 0.21 -18.81 -18.12
C TYR A 597 -1.11 -18.03 -18.23
N THR A 598 -1.42 -17.47 -19.40
CA THR A 598 -2.75 -16.96 -19.75
C THR A 598 -3.24 -17.61 -21.04
N CYS A 599 -4.56 -17.71 -21.24
CA CYS A 599 -5.11 -18.38 -22.43
C CYS A 599 -6.49 -17.83 -22.83
N GLN A 600 -6.91 -18.16 -24.05
CA GLN A 600 -8.27 -17.92 -24.56
C GLN A 600 -9.12 -19.20 -24.66
N GLY A 601 -8.56 -20.35 -24.29
CA GLY A 601 -9.20 -21.65 -24.41
C GLY A 601 -8.42 -22.74 -23.68
N ALA A 602 -8.99 -23.94 -23.60
CA ALA A 602 -8.41 -25.06 -22.87
C ALA A 602 -7.28 -25.80 -23.62
N SER A 603 -7.03 -25.49 -24.90
CA SER A 603 -6.01 -26.16 -25.71
C SER A 603 -4.60 -25.61 -25.45
N ALA A 604 -3.58 -26.44 -25.66
CA ALA A 604 -2.18 -26.04 -25.66
C ALA A 604 -1.83 -24.99 -26.73
N SER A 605 -2.67 -24.81 -27.74
CA SER A 605 -2.57 -23.82 -28.82
C SER A 605 -3.47 -22.58 -28.61
N ASN A 606 -3.94 -22.36 -27.39
CA ASN A 606 -4.71 -21.17 -27.03
C ASN A 606 -4.02 -20.31 -25.97
N CYS A 607 -2.71 -20.48 -25.80
CA CYS A 607 -1.93 -19.66 -24.89
C CYS A 607 -1.88 -18.21 -25.41
N THR A 608 -1.91 -17.25 -24.49
CA THR A 608 -1.66 -15.84 -24.76
C THR A 608 -0.42 -15.32 -24.04
N ALA A 609 0.05 -16.06 -23.04
CA ALA A 609 1.35 -15.87 -22.41
C ALA A 609 1.83 -17.21 -21.86
N CYS A 610 3.15 -17.38 -21.76
CA CYS A 610 3.77 -18.61 -21.26
C CYS A 610 4.31 -18.47 -19.84
N PRO A 611 4.36 -19.58 -19.08
CA PRO A 611 5.08 -19.65 -17.82
C PRO A 611 6.59 -19.42 -18.03
N PRO A 612 7.33 -19.03 -16.99
CA PRO A 612 8.76 -18.67 -17.09
C PRO A 612 9.67 -19.74 -17.69
N THR A 613 9.27 -21.01 -17.61
CA THR A 613 10.04 -22.16 -18.12
C THR A 613 9.75 -22.48 -19.58
N ARG A 614 9.03 -21.60 -20.30
CA ARG A 614 8.55 -21.85 -21.66
C ARG A 614 8.58 -20.58 -22.51
N THR A 615 8.79 -20.76 -23.80
CA THR A 615 8.79 -19.69 -24.80
C THR A 615 7.42 -19.64 -25.49
N PHE A 616 6.90 -18.43 -25.71
CA PHE A 616 5.63 -18.24 -26.42
C PHE A 616 5.85 -18.20 -27.93
N ASP A 617 5.14 -19.06 -28.66
CA ASP A 617 5.07 -19.03 -30.11
C ASP A 617 3.80 -18.30 -30.55
N GLU A 618 3.97 -17.11 -31.14
CA GLU A 618 2.87 -16.26 -31.60
C GLU A 618 2.06 -16.87 -32.77
N VAL A 619 2.66 -17.77 -33.56
CA VAL A 619 2.01 -18.37 -34.74
C VAL A 619 1.11 -19.52 -34.29
N THR A 620 1.62 -20.37 -33.40
CA THR A 620 0.88 -21.54 -32.92
C THR A 620 0.07 -21.25 -31.67
N HIS A 621 0.22 -20.06 -31.07
CA HIS A 621 -0.37 -19.67 -29.79
C HIS A 621 -0.08 -20.73 -28.71
N SER A 622 1.14 -21.27 -28.69
CA SER A 622 1.53 -22.38 -27.83
C SER A 622 2.77 -22.05 -27.00
N CYS A 623 2.99 -22.84 -25.94
CA CYS A 623 4.13 -22.70 -25.04
C CYS A 623 5.02 -23.94 -25.10
N SER A 624 6.16 -23.82 -25.76
CA SER A 624 7.18 -24.86 -25.83
C SER A 624 8.24 -24.66 -24.75
N PRO A 625 8.91 -25.73 -24.29
CA PRO A 625 10.17 -25.58 -23.56
C PRO A 625 11.15 -24.73 -24.38
N PRO A 626 12.05 -23.98 -23.71
CA PRO A 626 13.06 -23.15 -24.37
C PRO A 626 14.00 -23.98 -25.26
#